data_AF-A0A8H6S2G0-F1
#
_entry.id   AF-A0A8H6S2G0-F1
#
_cell.length_a   1.000
_cell.length_b   1.000
_cell.length_c   1.000
_cell.angle_alpha   90.00
_cell.angle_beta   90.00
_cell.angle_gamma   90.00
#
_symmetry.space_group_name_H-M   'P 1'
#
loop_
_entity.id
_entity.type
_entity.pdbx_description
1 polymer ?
#
loop_
_entity_poly.entity_id
_entity_poly.type
_entity_poly.pdbx_seq_one_letter_code
_entity_poly.pdbx_strand_id
1 'polypeptide(L)'
;MFSYCHELITGLVSSARGRRPGPNSDELEEQITIYTHQLYHLEDLAAAPDLNDEERAKLEEQCAQTRDQLEMIQRRYIASLEEERYQEERPWFTLNLSRKDKNA
;
A
#
# COMPACT_ATOMS: atom_id res chain seq x y z
N MET A 1 -0.86 -12.56 -23.48
CA MET A 1 -1.01 -13.30 -22.21
C MET A 1 -0.70 -12.32 -21.08
N PHE A 2 -1.61 -11.40 -20.78
CA PHE A 2 -1.36 -10.15 -20.02
C PHE A 2 -2.40 -9.91 -18.90
N SER A 3 -3.01 -10.97 -18.36
CA SER A 3 -4.20 -10.82 -17.48
C SER A 3 -3.98 -11.21 -16.02
N TYR A 4 -2.87 -11.86 -15.67
CA TYR A 4 -2.75 -12.48 -14.35
C TYR A 4 -2.33 -11.51 -13.23
N CYS A 5 -1.46 -10.54 -13.52
CA CYS A 5 -1.04 -9.56 -12.50
C CYS A 5 -2.14 -8.53 -12.19
N HIS A 6 -3.01 -8.24 -13.15
CA HIS A 6 -4.06 -7.22 -12.98
C HIS A 6 -5.25 -7.73 -12.15
N GLU A 7 -5.53 -9.05 -12.19
CA GLU A 7 -6.60 -9.67 -11.38
C GLU A 7 -6.21 -9.89 -9.92
N LEU A 8 -4.92 -10.11 -9.60
CA LEU A 8 -4.47 -10.17 -8.21
C LEU A 8 -4.62 -8.81 -7.51
N ILE A 9 -4.30 -7.72 -8.20
CA ILE A 9 -4.37 -6.35 -7.66
C ILE A 9 -5.84 -5.92 -7.45
N THR A 10 -6.76 -6.24 -8.35
CA THR A 10 -8.19 -5.90 -8.19
C THR A 10 -8.95 -6.88 -7.30
N GLY A 11 -8.51 -8.14 -7.22
CA GLY A 11 -9.06 -9.19 -6.35
C GLY A 11 -8.77 -8.94 -4.87
N LEU A 12 -7.57 -8.46 -4.53
CA LEU A 12 -7.23 -8.01 -3.17
C LEU A 12 -8.10 -6.82 -2.73
N VAL A 13 -8.48 -5.95 -3.64
CA VAL A 13 -9.33 -4.77 -3.35
C VAL A 13 -10.81 -5.14 -3.13
N SER A 14 -11.27 -6.31 -3.57
CA SER A 14 -12.70 -6.66 -3.56
C SER A 14 -13.18 -7.52 -2.38
N SER A 15 -12.28 -8.04 -1.53
CA SER A 15 -12.64 -8.95 -0.43
C SER A 15 -12.76 -8.28 0.96
N ALA A 16 -13.07 -6.98 1.00
CA ALA A 16 -13.34 -6.24 2.24
C ALA A 16 -14.77 -5.67 2.30
N ARG A 17 -15.77 -6.43 1.84
CA ARG A 17 -17.20 -6.11 2.10
C ARG A 17 -17.57 -6.52 3.53
N GLY A 18 -17.17 -5.70 4.49
CA GLY A 18 -17.60 -5.85 5.88
C GLY A 18 -16.72 -5.10 6.87
N ARG A 19 -16.73 -3.75 6.81
CA ARG A 19 -16.00 -2.81 7.68
C ARG A 19 -14.47 -3.00 7.68
N ARG A 20 -13.72 -2.12 7.02
CA ARG A 20 -12.36 -1.74 7.47
C ARG A 20 -11.96 -0.33 6.98
N PRO A 21 -11.27 0.47 7.83
CA PRO A 21 -10.86 1.83 7.54
C PRO A 21 -9.56 1.82 6.72
N GLY A 22 -9.60 2.26 5.46
CA GLY A 22 -8.41 2.28 4.60
C GLY A 22 -7.74 0.91 4.40
N PRO A 23 -6.71 0.81 3.54
CA PRO A 23 -5.81 -0.33 3.60
C PRO A 23 -5.03 -0.26 4.92
N ASN A 24 -4.94 -1.38 5.63
CA ASN A 24 -4.10 -1.47 6.83
C ASN A 24 -2.62 -1.40 6.41
N SER A 25 -1.75 -0.96 7.32
CA SER A 25 -0.30 -0.85 7.10
C SER A 25 0.32 -2.14 6.52
N ASP A 26 -0.12 -3.31 6.99
CA ASP A 26 0.31 -4.62 6.46
C ASP A 26 0.00 -4.80 4.95
N GLU A 27 -1.17 -4.37 4.47
CA GLU A 27 -1.56 -4.49 3.06
C GLU A 27 -0.76 -3.52 2.17
N LEU A 28 -0.43 -2.34 2.70
CA LEU A 28 0.44 -1.37 2.03
C LEU A 28 1.89 -1.85 1.98
N GLU A 29 2.38 -2.51 3.03
CA GLU A 29 3.71 -3.13 3.07
C GLU A 29 3.84 -4.27 2.04
N GLU A 30 2.83 -5.13 1.94
CA GLU A 30 2.77 -6.17 0.91
C GLU A 30 2.80 -5.57 -0.50
N GLN A 31 2.01 -4.53 -0.75
CA GLN A 31 2.01 -3.82 -2.03
C GLN A 31 3.38 -3.22 -2.35
N ILE A 32 4.03 -2.56 -1.38
CA ILE A 32 5.39 -2.02 -1.57
C ILE A 32 6.36 -3.14 -1.98
N THR A 33 6.28 -4.29 -1.34
CA THR A 33 7.14 -5.45 -1.65
C THR A 33 6.91 -5.94 -3.09
N ILE A 34 5.65 -6.11 -3.49
CA ILE A 34 5.29 -6.57 -4.84
C ILE A 34 5.79 -5.60 -5.91
N TYR A 35 5.49 -4.31 -5.76
CA TYR A 35 5.89 -3.30 -6.75
C TYR A 35 7.41 -3.11 -6.79
N THR A 36 8.09 -3.28 -5.65
CA THR A 36 9.57 -3.25 -5.59
C THR A 36 10.16 -4.41 -6.40
N HIS A 37 9.64 -5.63 -6.22
CA HIS A 37 10.04 -6.79 -7.02
C HIS A 37 9.76 -6.61 -8.50
N GLN A 38 8.60 -6.04 -8.84
CA GLN A 38 8.25 -5.74 -10.23
C GLN A 38 9.21 -4.72 -10.85
N LEU A 39 9.57 -3.67 -10.11
CA LEU A 39 10.53 -2.66 -10.57
C LEU A 39 11.90 -3.29 -10.85
N TYR A 40 12.42 -4.11 -9.93
CA TYR A 40 13.68 -4.81 -10.15
C TYR A 40 13.66 -5.67 -11.41
N HIS A 41 12.56 -6.38 -11.67
CA HIS A 41 12.45 -7.20 -12.87
C HIS A 41 12.40 -6.34 -14.15
N LEU A 42 11.69 -5.21 -14.13
CA LEU A 42 11.64 -4.30 -15.28
C LEU A 42 12.99 -3.64 -15.55
N GLU A 43 13.74 -3.28 -14.50
CA GLU A 43 15.08 -2.71 -14.62
C GLU A 43 16.09 -3.73 -15.18
N ASP A 44 16.01 -4.99 -14.71
CA ASP A 44 16.83 -6.09 -15.23
C ASP A 44 16.53 -6.36 -16.71
N LEU A 45 15.24 -6.38 -17.08
CA LEU A 45 14.83 -6.50 -18.47
C LEU A 45 15.34 -5.32 -19.30
N ALA A 46 15.18 -4.07 -18.83
CA ALA A 46 15.63 -2.87 -19.55
C ALA A 46 17.16 -2.84 -19.77
N ALA A 47 17.92 -3.47 -18.88
CA ALA A 47 19.37 -3.61 -18.99
C ALA A 47 19.83 -4.69 -19.99
N ALA A 48 18.90 -5.50 -20.54
CA ALA A 48 19.25 -6.53 -21.49
C ALA A 48 19.88 -5.95 -22.76
N PRO A 49 21.01 -6.51 -23.24
CA PRO A 49 21.76 -5.97 -24.38
C PRO A 49 21.04 -6.16 -25.72
N ASP A 50 20.07 -7.08 -25.79
CA ASP A 50 19.39 -7.49 -27.02
C ASP A 50 18.12 -6.67 -27.33
N LEU A 51 17.79 -5.69 -26.49
CA LEU A 51 16.62 -4.83 -26.67
C LEU A 51 16.84 -3.79 -27.77
N ASN A 52 15.82 -3.59 -28.59
CA ASN A 52 15.79 -2.43 -29.48
C ASN A 52 15.44 -1.15 -28.72
N ASP A 53 15.72 0.01 -29.31
CA ASP A 53 15.52 1.32 -28.68
C ASP A 53 14.05 1.57 -28.27
N GLU A 54 13.08 1.04 -29.03
CA GLU A 54 11.64 1.20 -28.75
C GLU A 54 11.20 0.34 -27.56
N GLU A 55 11.69 -0.91 -27.47
CA GLU A 55 11.43 -1.83 -26.36
C GLU A 55 12.08 -1.32 -25.08
N ARG A 56 13.31 -0.80 -25.18
CA ARG A 56 14.00 -0.16 -24.06
C ARG A 56 13.22 1.06 -23.56
N ALA A 57 12.78 1.95 -24.45
CA ALA A 57 11.99 3.12 -24.08
C ALA A 57 10.67 2.74 -23.38
N LYS A 58 9.98 1.68 -23.85
CA LYS A 58 8.77 1.16 -23.20
C LYS A 58 9.05 0.59 -21.81
N LEU A 59 10.15 -0.14 -21.64
CA LEU A 59 10.54 -0.69 -20.33
C LEU A 59 10.95 0.42 -19.36
N GLU A 60 11.66 1.45 -19.84
CA GLU A 60 12.00 2.64 -19.04
C GLU A 60 10.74 3.42 -18.61
N GLU A 61 9.77 3.58 -19.50
CA GLU A 61 8.47 4.19 -19.16
C GLU A 61 7.73 3.37 -18.11
N GLN A 62 7.70 2.04 -18.25
CA GLN A 62 7.10 1.15 -17.26
C GLN A 62 7.82 1.19 -15.91
N CYS A 63 9.15 1.30 -15.89
CA CYS A 63 9.94 1.51 -14.67
C CYS A 63 9.54 2.82 -14.00
N ALA A 64 9.44 3.92 -14.76
CA ALA A 64 9.03 5.22 -14.24
C ALA A 64 7.62 5.18 -13.62
N GLN A 65 6.65 4.61 -14.34
CA GLN A 65 5.29 4.43 -13.82
C GLN A 65 5.25 3.58 -12.55
N THR A 66 6.04 2.51 -12.50
CA THR A 66 6.13 1.63 -11.32
C THR A 66 6.75 2.35 -10.12
N ARG A 67 7.78 3.20 -10.34
CA ARG A 67 8.37 4.05 -9.30
C ARG A 67 7.38 5.07 -8.75
N ASP A 68 6.58 5.71 -9.61
CA ASP A 68 5.55 6.66 -9.19
C ASP A 68 4.47 5.97 -8.34
N GLN A 69 4.04 4.76 -8.72
CA GLN A 69 3.12 3.96 -7.92
C GLN A 69 3.71 3.58 -6.56
N LEU A 70 4.98 3.16 -6.53
CA LEU A 70 5.70 2.87 -5.28
C LEU A 70 5.74 4.07 -4.36
N GLU A 71 6.09 5.25 -4.88
CA GLU A 71 6.15 6.48 -4.08
C GLU A 71 4.78 6.81 -3.48
N MET A 72 3.71 6.70 -4.27
CA MET A 72 2.35 6.93 -3.79
C MET A 72 1.97 5.96 -2.65
N ILE A 73 2.28 4.66 -2.79
CA ILE A 73 1.96 3.65 -1.78
C ILE A 73 2.82 3.85 -0.52
N GLN A 74 4.11 4.17 -0.66
CA GLN A 74 4.99 4.47 0.46
C GLN A 74 4.50 5.68 1.27
N ARG A 75 4.05 6.75 0.62
CA ARG A 75 3.46 7.90 1.32
C ARG A 75 2.21 7.51 2.11
N ARG A 76 1.37 6.63 1.56
CA ARG A 76 0.19 6.11 2.26
C ARG A 76 0.56 5.23 3.44
N TYR A 77 1.60 4.41 3.31
CA TYR A 77 2.11 3.55 4.39
C TYR A 77 2.66 4.38 5.55
N ILE A 78 3.45 5.42 5.26
CA ILE A 78 3.94 6.34 6.30
C ILE A 78 2.76 7.00 7.02
N ALA A 79 1.77 7.50 6.27
CA ALA A 79 0.59 8.12 6.85
C ALA A 79 -0.22 7.13 7.72
N SER A 80 -0.32 5.85 7.33
CA SER A 80 -1.00 4.84 8.16
C SER A 80 -0.23 4.57 9.45
N LEU A 81 1.11 4.46 9.38
CA LEU A 81 1.94 4.27 10.58
C LEU A 81 1.84 5.45 11.55
N GLU A 82 1.77 6.69 11.04
CA GLU A 82 1.58 7.88 11.85
C GLU A 82 0.20 7.90 12.53
N GLU A 83 -0.85 7.46 11.83
CA GLU A 83 -2.20 7.35 12.39
C GLU A 83 -2.28 6.25 13.47
N GLU A 84 -1.66 5.09 13.24
CA GLU A 84 -1.56 4.01 14.23
C GLU A 84 -0.83 4.47 15.50
N ARG A 85 0.29 5.17 15.34
CA ARG A 85 1.03 5.76 16.47
C ARG A 85 0.17 6.75 17.24
N TYR A 86 -0.57 7.63 16.54
CA TYR A 86 -1.45 8.60 17.18
C TYR A 86 -2.63 7.95 17.93
N GLN A 87 -3.13 6.80 17.47
CA GLN A 87 -4.17 6.04 18.18
C GLN A 87 -3.61 5.32 19.41
N GLU A 88 -2.39 4.78 19.34
CA GLU A 88 -1.71 4.16 20.49
C GLU A 88 -1.38 5.18 21.59
N GLU A 89 -0.99 6.40 21.20
CA GLU A 89 -0.71 7.51 22.12
C GLU A 89 -1.96 8.16 22.73
N ARG A 90 -3.18 7.71 22.40
CA ARG A 90 -4.37 8.12 23.16
C ARG A 90 -4.38 7.35 24.48
N PRO A 91 -4.07 7.98 25.63
CA PRO A 91 -4.46 7.38 26.89
C PRO A 91 -5.98 7.32 26.81
N TRP A 92 -6.53 6.12 26.90
CA TRP A 92 -7.95 5.89 27.13
C TRP A 92 -8.39 6.96 28.12
N PHE A 93 -9.14 7.96 27.64
CA PHE A 93 -9.77 8.91 28.52
C PHE A 93 -10.75 8.06 29.30
N THR A 94 -10.27 7.57 30.44
CA THR A 94 -11.02 6.84 31.44
C THR A 94 -11.94 7.90 32.01
N LEU A 95 -13.04 8.14 31.29
CA LEU A 95 -14.24 8.77 31.80
C LEU A 95 -14.85 7.81 32.83
N ASN A 96 -14.12 7.62 33.93
CA ASN A 96 -14.70 7.30 35.23
C ASN A 96 -15.49 8.54 35.63
N LEU A 97 -16.66 8.71 35.02
CA LEU A 97 -17.72 9.54 35.56
C LEU A 97 -18.15 8.87 36.86
N SER A 98 -17.46 9.31 37.91
CA SER A 98 -17.76 9.07 39.31
C SER A 98 -19.26 9.22 39.55
N ARG A 99 -19.88 8.08 39.89
CA ARG A 99 -20.91 7.91 40.91
C ARG A 99 -21.65 9.21 41.29
N LYS A 100 -22.87 9.35 40.80
CA LYS A 100 -23.91 10.05 41.56
C LYS A 100 -25.14 9.17 41.62
N ASP A 101 -25.16 8.35 42.67
CA ASP A 101 -26.39 7.84 43.26
C ASP A 101 -27.48 8.92 43.21
N LYS A 102 -28.55 8.64 42.47
CA LYS A 102 -29.85 9.28 42.66
C LYS A 102 -30.87 8.16 42.85
N ASN A 103 -30.83 7.58 44.04
CA ASN A 103 -31.93 6.85 44.63
C ASN A 103 -32.35 7.61 45.90
N ALA A 104 -33.35 8.50 45.75
CA ALA A 104 -34.21 9.06 46.79
C ALA A 104 -35.18 10.05 46.13
#